data_AF-A0A2P6VSK0-F1
#
_entry.id   AF-A0A2P6VSK0-F1
#
_cell.length_a   1.000
_cell.length_b   1.000
_cell.length_c   1.000
_cell.angle_alpha   90.00
_cell.angle_beta   90.00
_cell.angle_gamma   90.00
#
_symmetry.space_group_name_H-M   'P 1'
#
loop_
_entity.id
_entity.type
_entity.pdbx_description
1 polymer ?
#
loop_
_entity_poly.entity_id
_entity_poly.type
_entity_poly.pdbx_seq_one_letter_code
_entity_poly.pdbx_strand_id
1 'polypeptide(L)'
;MAAPTTARSAGNGRKTDLLKQFHLSRNPFVDRTAEKSELDDTSLYQHSDLQGFKPSETTYLFFGRRGSGKTTIRMQMQRAYQEYNDIARASGRTRGHFLVDLSRPGHLTGCLRQFQERIGATDDNWDAAFSETWTSADMVDCMLSYAATHLVDEVTDWHSVEGMDMLERIRADPRASKQFLLLAHLYAKTDARSLDFLSSKLLPARYSAVQLGVAAGVATALVGGTSIAARNPEVAHALSAPIEAVTGELERSAPFITDHPRLCATLAGTAVLGGSLYYRRFQRSRGLERAALLTNSIRVVKQQPPEKIAGLLSVLFSAHDSAETVRQLCIGVSAHQKLELLSSLVRLLGFESVAVFGDCFDEVVLLDPVSYPGALKVFAREVCKNDLLNFGRLHFFFPDSRLSLDLNTDKTLKEARFDRHFVRDLQWSRHQLEELAERRFMAAQMAARRRVAEAGGSPPRGDTGEERGLYSFTDLFQAIKVEDFSSYISKLSTPRELMLFMTELLARIEAHPDNQLSAQDMEIAVSKALEQAV
;
A
#
# COMPACT_ATOMS: atom_id res chain seq x y z
N MET A 1 -31.05 60.59 -45.76
CA MET A 1 -30.93 59.78 -46.99
C MET A 1 -29.59 59.08 -46.95
N ALA A 2 -29.56 57.85 -46.44
CA ALA A 2 -28.38 57.00 -46.38
C ALA A 2 -28.53 55.91 -47.44
N ALA A 3 -27.57 55.81 -48.35
CA ALA A 3 -27.47 54.71 -49.30
C ALA A 3 -26.73 53.54 -48.64
N PRO A 4 -27.18 52.28 -48.81
CA PRO A 4 -26.44 51.12 -48.35
C PRO A 4 -25.57 50.58 -49.49
N THR A 5 -24.29 50.32 -49.21
CA THR A 5 -23.48 49.48 -50.10
C THR A 5 -23.00 48.27 -49.32
N THR A 6 -23.67 47.17 -49.63
CA THR A 6 -23.39 45.79 -49.25
C THR A 6 -22.07 45.32 -49.85
N ALA A 7 -21.15 44.87 -48.99
CA ALA A 7 -20.13 43.89 -49.36
C ALA A 7 -20.04 42.87 -48.21
N ARG A 8 -21.01 41.95 -48.16
CA ARG A 8 -20.89 40.71 -47.39
C ARG A 8 -19.85 39.85 -48.11
N SER A 9 -18.63 39.82 -47.59
CA SER A 9 -17.65 38.78 -47.86
C SER A 9 -18.26 37.42 -47.47
N ALA A 10 -18.75 36.69 -48.46
CA ALA A 10 -19.09 35.28 -48.36
C ALA A 10 -17.79 34.45 -48.30
N GLY A 11 -17.09 34.53 -47.19
CA GLY A 11 -16.05 33.58 -46.81
C GLY A 11 -16.70 32.48 -45.99
N ASN A 12 -17.38 31.54 -46.66
CA ASN A 12 -17.91 30.34 -46.03
C ASN A 12 -16.73 29.38 -45.73
N GLY A 13 -15.84 29.80 -44.85
CA GLY A 13 -14.84 28.92 -44.25
C GLY A 13 -15.56 27.95 -43.34
N ARG A 14 -16.06 26.84 -43.89
CA ARG A 14 -16.37 25.65 -43.10
C ARG A 14 -15.05 25.22 -42.47
N LYS A 15 -14.74 25.74 -41.28
CA LYS A 15 -13.93 25.00 -40.32
C LYS A 15 -14.74 23.74 -40.02
N THR A 16 -14.50 22.68 -40.78
CA THR A 16 -15.01 21.35 -40.45
C THR A 16 -14.32 20.95 -39.17
N ASP A 17 -14.96 21.29 -38.05
CA ASP A 17 -14.61 20.77 -36.74
C ASP A 17 -14.92 19.26 -36.80
N LEU A 18 -13.91 18.48 -37.19
CA LEU A 18 -14.00 17.04 -37.41
C LEU A 18 -14.62 16.35 -36.19
N LEU A 19 -14.22 16.78 -34.98
CA LEU A 19 -14.74 16.25 -33.73
C LEU A 19 -16.25 16.46 -33.59
N LYS A 20 -16.77 17.62 -34.01
CA LYS A 20 -18.22 17.87 -34.03
C LYS A 20 -18.97 16.97 -35.01
N GLN A 21 -18.36 16.55 -36.12
CA GLN A 21 -18.98 15.59 -37.05
C GLN A 21 -19.25 14.25 -36.35
N PHE A 22 -18.38 13.87 -35.42
CA PHE A 22 -18.49 12.68 -34.59
C PHE A 22 -19.13 12.94 -33.22
N HIS A 23 -19.76 14.10 -33.02
CA HIS A 23 -20.43 14.51 -31.77
C HIS A 23 -19.52 14.54 -30.53
N LEU A 24 -18.23 14.83 -30.75
CA LEU A 24 -17.25 15.01 -29.68
C LEU A 24 -17.00 16.50 -29.46
N SER A 25 -17.01 16.92 -28.19
CA SER A 25 -16.67 18.30 -27.79
C SER A 25 -15.19 18.50 -27.51
N ARG A 26 -14.45 17.41 -27.29
CA ARG A 26 -13.00 17.39 -27.05
C ARG A 26 -12.37 16.16 -27.68
N ASN A 27 -11.08 16.26 -28.00
CA ASN A 27 -10.31 15.14 -28.51
C ASN A 27 -10.20 14.03 -27.42
N PRO A 28 -10.64 12.79 -27.70
CA PRO A 28 -10.68 11.73 -26.71
C PRO A 28 -9.31 11.14 -26.35
N PHE A 29 -8.27 11.47 -27.13
CA PHE A 29 -6.91 10.95 -26.97
C PHE A 29 -5.99 11.87 -26.13
N VAL A 30 -6.50 13.02 -25.68
CA VAL A 30 -5.73 14.01 -24.90
C VAL A 30 -5.39 13.49 -23.49
N ASP A 31 -6.27 12.72 -22.88
CA ASP A 31 -6.09 12.22 -21.51
C ASP A 31 -5.12 11.01 -21.49
N ARG A 32 -3.83 11.30 -21.39
CA ARG A 32 -2.75 10.29 -21.52
C ARG A 32 -2.60 9.37 -20.31
N THR A 33 -3.07 9.80 -19.14
CA THR A 33 -2.96 9.06 -17.88
C THR A 33 -4.27 8.36 -17.57
N ALA A 34 -4.22 7.05 -17.33
CA ALA A 34 -5.39 6.24 -17.03
C ALA A 34 -6.24 6.82 -15.89
N GLU A 35 -5.60 7.23 -14.79
CA GLU A 35 -6.29 7.75 -13.59
C GLU A 35 -7.04 9.08 -13.80
N LYS A 36 -6.66 9.85 -14.83
CA LYS A 36 -7.32 11.14 -15.15
C LYS A 36 -8.29 11.02 -16.32
N SER A 37 -8.37 9.85 -16.94
CA SER A 37 -9.31 9.60 -18.02
C SER A 37 -10.72 9.58 -17.46
N GLU A 38 -11.62 10.38 -18.03
CA GLU A 38 -13.04 10.31 -17.72
C GLU A 38 -13.76 9.18 -18.49
N LEU A 39 -13.03 8.45 -19.33
CA LEU A 39 -13.51 7.30 -20.09
C LEU A 39 -13.38 6.03 -19.25
N ASP A 40 -14.37 5.14 -19.33
CA ASP A 40 -14.46 3.91 -18.53
C ASP A 40 -13.21 3.04 -18.69
N ASP A 41 -12.52 2.76 -17.58
CA ASP A 41 -11.29 1.98 -17.54
C ASP A 41 -11.45 0.58 -18.14
N THR A 42 -12.64 -0.02 -18.01
CA THR A 42 -12.94 -1.36 -18.54
C THR A 42 -13.02 -1.39 -20.06
N SER A 43 -13.30 -0.25 -20.70
CA SER A 43 -13.38 -0.13 -22.15
C SER A 43 -12.01 -0.22 -22.84
N LEU A 44 -10.90 -0.13 -22.10
CA LEU A 44 -9.56 -0.04 -22.69
C LEU A 44 -8.87 -1.41 -22.91
N TYR A 45 -9.30 -2.50 -22.28
CA TYR A 45 -8.63 -3.83 -22.38
C TYR A 45 -9.59 -5.02 -22.47
N GLN A 46 -10.69 -4.87 -23.20
CA GLN A 46 -11.72 -5.89 -23.33
C GLN A 46 -11.31 -7.14 -24.15
N HIS A 47 -10.13 -7.20 -24.80
CA HIS A 47 -9.58 -8.43 -25.41
C HIS A 47 -8.24 -8.88 -24.84
N SER A 48 -7.91 -8.43 -23.62
CA SER A 48 -6.78 -9.00 -22.90
C SER A 48 -7.14 -10.36 -22.30
N ASP A 49 -6.14 -11.20 -22.02
CA ASP A 49 -6.31 -12.42 -21.20
C ASP A 49 -6.84 -12.12 -19.78
N LEU A 50 -6.93 -10.83 -19.41
CA LEU A 50 -7.50 -10.34 -18.17
C LEU A 50 -8.99 -9.95 -18.32
N GLN A 51 -9.59 -10.13 -19.50
CA GLN A 51 -11.03 -9.97 -19.68
C GLN A 51 -11.76 -10.99 -18.81
N GLY A 52 -12.66 -10.49 -17.96
CA GLY A 52 -13.34 -11.35 -16.99
C GLY A 52 -12.41 -11.84 -15.89
N PHE A 53 -11.33 -11.10 -15.61
CA PHE A 53 -10.48 -11.33 -14.45
C PHE A 53 -11.35 -11.52 -13.21
N LYS A 54 -11.19 -12.66 -12.57
CA LYS A 54 -11.79 -12.95 -11.28
C LYS A 54 -10.67 -12.98 -10.25
N PRO A 55 -10.85 -12.31 -9.09
CA PRO A 55 -9.96 -12.47 -7.95
C PRO A 55 -9.64 -13.95 -7.72
N SER A 56 -8.35 -14.28 -7.75
CA SER A 56 -7.84 -15.64 -7.60
C SER A 56 -6.61 -15.63 -6.70
N GLU A 57 -6.10 -16.79 -6.28
CA GLU A 57 -4.89 -16.87 -5.44
C GLU A 57 -3.61 -16.44 -6.16
N THR A 58 -3.72 -16.22 -7.47
CA THR A 58 -2.60 -15.97 -8.34
C THR A 58 -1.91 -14.62 -8.06
N THR A 59 -0.58 -14.65 -8.06
CA THR A 59 0.30 -13.49 -8.08
C THR A 59 0.62 -13.10 -9.52
N TYR A 60 0.41 -11.84 -9.90
CA TYR A 60 0.76 -11.31 -11.22
C TYR A 60 1.88 -10.28 -11.12
N LEU A 61 2.90 -10.43 -11.96
CA LEU A 61 3.97 -9.46 -12.11
C LEU A 61 4.01 -8.97 -13.56
N PHE A 62 3.81 -7.67 -13.76
CA PHE A 62 3.82 -7.04 -15.07
C PHE A 62 5.04 -6.14 -15.20
N PHE A 63 5.81 -6.33 -16.25
CA PHE A 63 6.92 -5.47 -16.63
C PHE A 63 6.58 -4.79 -17.96
N GLY A 64 6.91 -3.52 -18.08
CA GLY A 64 6.71 -2.84 -19.35
C GLY A 64 7.16 -1.39 -19.34
N ARG A 65 7.37 -0.87 -20.55
CA ARG A 65 7.78 0.52 -20.76
C ARG A 65 6.76 1.51 -20.21
N ARG A 66 7.22 2.74 -19.97
CA ARG A 66 6.31 3.84 -19.58
C ARG A 66 5.22 3.99 -20.63
N GLY A 67 3.96 4.10 -20.20
CA GLY A 67 2.83 4.23 -21.12
C GLY A 67 2.36 2.92 -21.77
N SER A 68 2.88 1.75 -21.37
CA SER A 68 2.40 0.44 -21.83
C SER A 68 0.99 0.06 -21.32
N GLY A 69 0.37 0.87 -20.45
CA GLY A 69 -0.98 0.65 -19.93
C GLY A 69 -1.09 -0.23 -18.67
N LYS A 70 0.05 -0.49 -17.99
CA LYS A 70 0.11 -1.15 -16.67
C LYS A 70 -0.90 -0.61 -15.66
N THR A 71 -0.98 0.71 -15.52
CA THR A 71 -1.90 1.40 -14.60
C THR A 71 -3.37 1.11 -14.92
N THR A 72 -3.73 1.06 -16.20
CA THR A 72 -5.09 0.67 -16.61
C THR A 72 -5.40 -0.77 -16.21
N ILE A 73 -4.44 -1.69 -16.41
CA ILE A 73 -4.59 -3.09 -15.97
C ILE A 73 -4.77 -3.16 -14.46
N ARG A 74 -3.94 -2.45 -13.68
CA ARG A 74 -4.10 -2.36 -12.21
C ARG A 74 -5.50 -1.91 -11.83
N MET A 75 -5.97 -0.81 -12.42
CA MET A 75 -7.29 -0.24 -12.12
C MET A 75 -8.42 -1.23 -12.43
N GLN A 76 -8.33 -1.96 -13.55
CA GLN A 76 -9.29 -3.02 -13.88
C GLN A 76 -9.28 -4.17 -12.87
N MET A 77 -8.09 -4.63 -12.47
CA MET A 77 -7.96 -5.67 -11.45
C MET A 77 -8.53 -5.19 -10.11
N GLN A 78 -8.17 -3.99 -9.65
CA GLN A 78 -8.70 -3.39 -8.42
C GLN A 78 -10.23 -3.28 -8.46
N ARG A 79 -10.81 -2.85 -9.59
CA ARG A 79 -12.27 -2.79 -9.78
C ARG A 79 -12.92 -4.17 -9.70
N ALA A 80 -12.31 -5.20 -10.27
CA ALA A 80 -12.82 -6.57 -10.15
C ALA A 80 -12.78 -7.10 -8.70
N TYR A 81 -11.75 -6.73 -7.93
CA TYR A 81 -11.71 -7.01 -6.49
C TYR A 81 -12.79 -6.23 -5.72
N GLN A 82 -13.04 -4.97 -6.05
CA GLN A 82 -14.10 -4.18 -5.44
C GLN A 82 -15.49 -4.77 -5.73
N GLU A 83 -15.78 -5.11 -6.99
CA GLU A 83 -17.04 -5.76 -7.38
C GLU A 83 -17.23 -7.09 -6.65
N TYR A 84 -16.17 -7.91 -6.55
CA TYR A 84 -16.20 -9.14 -5.77
C TYR A 84 -16.50 -8.88 -4.29
N ASN A 85 -15.85 -7.89 -3.68
CA ASN A 85 -16.06 -7.51 -2.28
C ASN A 85 -17.48 -6.99 -2.04
N ASP A 86 -18.06 -6.25 -2.98
CA ASP A 86 -19.44 -5.76 -2.91
C ASP A 86 -20.44 -6.92 -2.92
N ILE A 87 -20.25 -7.89 -3.83
CA ILE A 87 -21.08 -9.10 -3.89
C ILE A 87 -20.91 -9.94 -2.62
N ALA A 88 -19.69 -10.10 -2.13
CA ALA A 88 -19.40 -10.84 -0.91
C ALA A 88 -20.09 -10.21 0.31
N ARG A 89 -20.00 -8.88 0.47
CA ARG A 89 -20.68 -8.14 1.53
C ARG A 89 -22.19 -8.21 1.41
N ALA A 90 -22.74 -8.06 0.21
CA ALA A 90 -24.18 -8.20 -0.03
C ALA A 90 -24.71 -9.60 0.32
N SER A 91 -23.88 -10.64 0.18
CA SER A 91 -24.24 -12.01 0.58
C SER A 91 -24.20 -12.24 2.10
N GLY A 92 -23.57 -11.35 2.86
CA GLY A 92 -23.38 -11.47 4.32
C GLY A 92 -22.43 -12.59 4.75
N ARG A 93 -21.75 -13.29 3.82
CA ARG A 93 -20.86 -14.41 4.15
C ARG A 93 -19.47 -13.96 4.60
N THR A 94 -18.88 -13.03 3.85
CA THR A 94 -17.52 -12.52 4.06
C THR A 94 -17.46 -11.04 3.68
N ARG A 95 -16.38 -10.37 4.08
CA ARG A 95 -16.07 -8.98 3.67
C ARG A 95 -15.31 -8.91 2.34
N GLY A 96 -15.16 -10.03 1.64
CA GLY A 96 -14.29 -10.17 0.48
C GLY A 96 -12.80 -10.15 0.85
N HIS A 97 -11.95 -9.64 -0.04
CA HIS A 97 -10.51 -9.55 0.15
C HIS A 97 -10.09 -8.18 0.68
N PHE A 98 -9.17 -8.17 1.65
CA PHE A 98 -8.57 -6.94 2.16
C PHE A 98 -7.50 -6.43 1.19
N LEU A 99 -7.67 -5.20 0.70
CA LEU A 99 -6.80 -4.62 -0.33
C LEU A 99 -5.69 -3.77 0.30
N VAL A 100 -4.45 -4.12 0.02
CA VAL A 100 -3.26 -3.32 0.35
C VAL A 100 -2.78 -2.62 -0.91
N ASP A 101 -2.79 -1.30 -0.91
CA ASP A 101 -2.37 -0.51 -2.08
C ASP A 101 -1.06 0.25 -1.81
N LEU A 102 0.06 -0.31 -2.27
CA LEU A 102 1.36 0.35 -2.20
C LEU A 102 1.52 1.50 -3.19
N SER A 103 0.66 1.56 -4.22
CA SER A 103 0.65 2.67 -5.19
C SER A 103 -0.05 3.92 -4.65
N ARG A 104 -0.69 3.84 -3.47
CA ARG A 104 -1.29 5.00 -2.82
C ARG A 104 -0.26 6.14 -2.72
N PRO A 105 -0.57 7.34 -3.26
CA PRO A 105 0.39 8.43 -3.33
C PRO A 105 1.07 8.72 -1.99
N GLY A 106 2.41 8.73 -2.01
CA GLY A 106 3.24 9.05 -0.85
C GLY A 106 3.43 7.92 0.16
N HIS A 107 2.71 6.79 0.09
CA HIS A 107 2.89 5.71 1.06
C HIS A 107 4.27 5.06 0.96
N LEU A 108 4.60 4.51 -0.21
CA LEU A 108 5.90 3.86 -0.44
C LEU A 108 7.05 4.87 -0.33
N THR A 109 6.90 6.08 -0.86
CA THR A 109 7.87 7.18 -0.69
C THR A 109 8.14 7.47 0.79
N GLY A 110 7.09 7.52 1.62
CA GLY A 110 7.25 7.74 3.06
C GLY A 110 7.97 6.58 3.74
N CYS A 111 7.70 5.34 3.33
CA CYS A 111 8.38 4.16 3.85
C CYS A 111 9.87 4.13 3.49
N LEU A 112 10.21 4.44 2.23
CA LEU A 112 11.59 4.47 1.77
C LEU A 112 12.39 5.61 2.38
N ARG A 113 11.79 6.79 2.59
CA ARG A 113 12.45 7.89 3.31
C ARG A 113 12.78 7.52 4.75
N GLN A 114 11.84 6.88 5.45
CA GLN A 114 12.10 6.38 6.80
C GLN A 114 13.20 5.31 6.79
N PHE A 115 13.23 4.44 5.78
CA PHE A 115 14.31 3.48 5.61
C PHE A 115 15.66 4.16 5.40
N GLN A 116 15.74 5.13 4.48
CA GLN A 116 16.94 5.93 4.19
C GLN A 116 17.48 6.60 5.46
N GLU A 117 16.60 7.28 6.22
CA GLU A 117 16.94 7.89 7.52
C GLU A 117 17.47 6.85 8.51
N ARG A 118 16.86 5.66 8.57
CA ARG A 118 17.21 4.60 9.53
C ARG A 118 18.54 3.94 9.26
N ILE A 119 18.91 3.74 8.00
CA ILE A 119 20.21 3.19 7.63
C ILE A 119 21.30 4.27 7.58
N GLY A 120 20.95 5.54 7.77
CA GLY A 120 21.89 6.67 7.70
C GLY A 120 22.40 6.93 6.28
N ALA A 121 21.60 6.58 5.26
CA ALA A 121 21.94 6.83 3.86
C ALA A 121 21.61 8.29 3.49
N THR A 122 22.39 8.83 2.57
CA THR A 122 22.16 10.12 1.90
C THR A 122 21.73 9.85 0.46
N ASP A 123 21.27 10.88 -0.25
CA ASP A 123 20.92 10.73 -1.67
C ASP A 123 22.14 10.28 -2.51
N ASP A 124 23.36 10.71 -2.14
CA ASP A 124 24.59 10.37 -2.85
C ASP A 124 24.99 8.88 -2.74
N ASN A 125 24.64 8.21 -1.63
CA ASN A 125 25.01 6.80 -1.40
C ASN A 125 23.81 5.85 -1.38
N TRP A 126 22.61 6.37 -1.66
CA TRP A 126 21.35 5.64 -1.52
C TRP A 126 21.33 4.36 -2.35
N ASP A 127 21.76 4.42 -3.61
CA ASP A 127 21.70 3.27 -4.52
C ASP A 127 22.51 2.07 -4.01
N ALA A 128 23.72 2.33 -3.50
CA ALA A 128 24.59 1.31 -2.91
C ALA A 128 24.05 0.81 -1.57
N ALA A 129 23.70 1.73 -0.66
CA ALA A 129 23.21 1.40 0.67
C ALA A 129 21.90 0.59 0.64
N PHE A 130 20.98 0.97 -0.25
CA PHE A 130 19.74 0.23 -0.48
C PHE A 130 20.03 -1.17 -1.01
N SER A 131 20.92 -1.29 -2.00
CA SER A 131 21.26 -2.56 -2.62
C SER A 131 21.84 -3.59 -1.65
N GLU A 132 22.58 -3.13 -0.63
CA GLU A 132 23.18 -3.98 0.39
C GLU A 132 22.22 -4.34 1.53
N THR A 133 21.30 -3.44 1.89
CA THR A 133 20.56 -3.53 3.16
C THR A 133 19.06 -3.81 3.04
N TRP A 134 18.45 -3.55 1.87
CA TRP A 134 17.03 -3.77 1.64
C TRP A 134 16.70 -5.26 1.52
N THR A 135 15.61 -5.68 2.18
CA THR A 135 15.17 -7.07 2.17
C THR A 135 13.67 -7.18 1.92
N SER A 136 13.21 -8.37 1.54
CA SER A 136 11.78 -8.71 1.45
C SER A 136 11.01 -8.42 2.74
N ALA A 137 11.65 -8.53 3.91
CA ALA A 137 11.02 -8.20 5.19
C ALA A 137 10.67 -6.70 5.30
N ASP A 138 11.54 -5.80 4.82
CA ASP A 138 11.25 -4.36 4.82
C ASP A 138 10.12 -4.01 3.85
N MET A 139 10.04 -4.71 2.73
CA MET A 139 8.93 -4.53 1.81
C MET A 139 7.60 -4.96 2.44
N VAL A 140 7.57 -6.08 3.15
CA VAL A 140 6.37 -6.50 3.89
C VAL A 140 6.07 -5.52 5.03
N ASP A 141 7.08 -4.89 5.63
CA ASP A 141 6.84 -3.83 6.61
C ASP A 141 6.13 -2.62 6.01
N CYS A 142 6.37 -2.29 4.74
CA CYS A 142 5.58 -1.28 4.01
C CYS A 142 4.12 -1.72 3.85
N MET A 143 3.88 -3.00 3.55
CA MET A 143 2.53 -3.57 3.43
C MET A 143 1.81 -3.57 4.79
N LEU A 144 2.50 -3.97 5.86
CA LEU A 144 1.99 -3.94 7.23
C LEU A 144 1.68 -2.50 7.68
N SER A 145 2.50 -1.52 7.29
CA SER A 145 2.23 -0.11 7.57
C SER A 145 0.93 0.37 6.93
N TYR A 146 0.69 0.01 5.67
CA TYR A 146 -0.58 0.31 5.01
C TYR A 146 -1.75 -0.39 5.72
N ALA A 147 -1.64 -1.71 5.90
CA ALA A 147 -2.70 -2.54 6.46
C ALA A 147 -3.06 -2.11 7.88
N ALA A 148 -2.06 -1.91 8.75
CA ALA A 148 -2.27 -1.47 10.12
C ALA A 148 -2.91 -0.08 10.19
N THR A 149 -2.51 0.85 9.31
CA THR A 149 -3.13 2.18 9.26
C THR A 149 -4.61 2.07 8.90
N HIS A 150 -4.94 1.36 7.81
CA HIS A 150 -6.32 1.21 7.36
C HIS A 150 -7.19 0.44 8.36
N LEU A 151 -6.68 -0.66 8.93
CA LEU A 151 -7.43 -1.44 9.91
C LEU A 151 -7.65 -0.66 11.21
N VAL A 152 -6.68 0.15 11.65
CA VAL A 152 -6.87 1.01 12.83
C VAL A 152 -7.93 2.07 12.55
N ASP A 153 -7.88 2.75 11.41
CA ASP A 153 -8.87 3.75 11.03
C ASP A 153 -10.29 3.13 10.99
N GLU A 154 -10.44 1.94 10.43
CA GLU A 154 -11.74 1.25 10.33
C GLU A 154 -12.24 0.70 11.67
N VAL A 155 -11.36 0.14 12.52
CA VAL A 155 -11.73 -0.39 13.85
C VAL A 155 -12.01 0.72 14.86
N THR A 156 -11.42 1.90 14.69
CA THR A 156 -11.62 3.06 15.57
C THR A 156 -12.79 3.94 15.16
N ASP A 157 -13.35 3.73 13.96
CA ASP A 157 -14.58 4.38 13.54
C ASP A 157 -15.80 3.81 14.27
N TRP A 158 -16.21 4.51 15.33
CA TRP A 158 -17.37 4.16 16.15
C TRP A 158 -18.72 4.31 15.45
N HIS A 159 -18.76 4.98 14.29
CA HIS A 159 -19.96 5.05 13.46
C HIS A 159 -20.09 3.84 12.53
N SER A 160 -18.99 3.14 12.26
CA SER A 160 -18.98 1.96 11.42
C SER A 160 -19.43 0.73 12.19
N VAL A 161 -20.57 0.15 11.79
CA VAL A 161 -21.04 -1.15 12.30
C VAL A 161 -20.01 -2.24 12.01
N GLU A 162 -19.38 -2.18 10.83
CA GLU A 162 -18.31 -3.09 10.42
C GLU A 162 -17.06 -2.92 11.32
N GLY A 163 -16.71 -1.68 11.68
CA GLY A 163 -15.61 -1.35 12.59
C GLY A 163 -15.81 -1.93 13.99
N MET A 164 -17.03 -1.78 14.53
CA MET A 164 -17.40 -2.31 15.84
C MET A 164 -17.42 -3.85 15.88
N ASP A 165 -17.94 -4.52 14.85
CA ASP A 165 -17.87 -5.99 14.72
C ASP A 165 -16.40 -6.48 14.68
N MET A 166 -15.52 -5.79 13.97
CA MET A 166 -14.08 -6.13 13.98
C MET A 166 -13.47 -5.96 15.36
N LEU A 167 -13.77 -4.87 16.06
CA LEU A 167 -13.27 -4.65 17.40
C LEU A 167 -13.71 -5.78 18.36
N GLU A 168 -14.96 -6.22 18.25
CA GLU A 168 -15.49 -7.34 19.03
C GLU A 168 -14.78 -8.66 18.72
N ARG A 169 -14.55 -8.96 17.44
CA ARG A 169 -13.79 -10.15 17.00
C ARG A 169 -12.34 -10.13 17.51
N ILE A 170 -11.67 -8.98 17.44
CA ILE A 170 -10.31 -8.82 17.98
C ILE A 170 -10.32 -9.04 19.49
N ARG A 171 -11.30 -8.47 20.20
CA ARG A 171 -11.43 -8.59 21.66
C ARG A 171 -11.73 -10.01 22.11
N ALA A 172 -12.47 -10.78 21.30
CA ALA A 172 -12.81 -12.16 21.59
C ALA A 172 -11.59 -13.11 21.54
N ASP A 173 -10.56 -12.78 20.77
CA ASP A 173 -9.31 -13.54 20.68
C ASP A 173 -8.15 -12.77 21.36
N PRO A 174 -7.68 -13.22 22.54
CA PRO A 174 -6.55 -12.59 23.24
C PRO A 174 -5.25 -12.55 22.43
N ARG A 175 -5.00 -13.53 21.54
CA ARG A 175 -3.82 -13.55 20.69
C ARG A 175 -3.94 -12.47 19.61
N ALA A 176 -5.10 -12.37 18.97
CA ALA A 176 -5.37 -11.34 17.97
C ALA A 176 -5.34 -9.94 18.58
N SER A 177 -5.89 -9.75 19.79
CA SER A 177 -5.79 -8.50 20.55
C SER A 177 -4.35 -8.06 20.76
N LYS A 178 -3.46 -8.99 21.20
CA LYS A 178 -2.02 -8.71 21.37
C LYS A 178 -1.36 -8.33 20.05
N GLN A 179 -1.61 -9.12 19.01
CA GLN A 179 -1.07 -8.89 17.67
C GLN A 179 -1.51 -7.54 17.10
N PHE A 180 -2.81 -7.25 17.14
CA PHE A 180 -3.38 -6.02 16.59
C PHE A 180 -2.87 -4.78 17.34
N LEU A 181 -2.80 -4.82 18.67
CA LEU A 181 -2.23 -3.72 19.45
C LEU A 181 -0.77 -3.45 19.11
N LEU A 182 0.05 -4.50 18.93
CA LEU A 182 1.43 -4.34 18.51
C LEU A 182 1.53 -3.80 17.08
N LEU A 183 0.75 -4.33 16.14
CA LEU A 183 0.73 -3.84 14.77
C LEU A 183 0.34 -2.36 14.73
N ALA A 184 -0.70 -1.97 15.47
CA ALA A 184 -1.15 -0.57 15.56
C ALA A 184 -0.02 0.35 16.07
N HIS A 185 0.67 -0.02 17.14
CA HIS A 185 1.69 0.85 17.73
C HIS A 185 3.01 0.90 16.95
N LEU A 186 3.30 -0.10 16.11
CA LEU A 186 4.58 -0.22 15.41
C LEU A 186 4.50 0.17 13.93
N TYR A 187 3.33 0.01 13.31
CA TYR A 187 3.16 0.14 11.86
C TYR A 187 2.13 1.21 11.44
N ALA A 188 1.11 1.47 12.26
CA ALA A 188 0.04 2.39 11.87
C ALA A 188 0.49 3.87 11.92
N LYS A 189 0.22 4.59 10.84
CA LYS A 189 0.42 6.05 10.74
C LYS A 189 -0.85 6.78 11.20
N THR A 190 -1.20 6.61 12.47
CA THR A 190 -2.44 7.13 13.07
C THR A 190 -2.15 8.09 14.23
N ASP A 191 -3.19 8.75 14.76
CA ASP A 191 -3.06 9.68 15.86
C ASP A 191 -3.01 8.98 17.22
N ALA A 192 -2.53 9.70 18.24
CA ALA A 192 -2.40 9.13 19.58
C ALA A 192 -3.75 8.73 20.19
N ARG A 193 -4.86 9.39 19.84
CA ARG A 193 -6.18 9.09 20.40
C ARG A 193 -6.70 7.74 19.92
N SER A 194 -6.47 7.40 18.64
CA SER A 194 -6.84 6.10 18.09
C SER A 194 -6.09 4.97 18.82
N LEU A 195 -4.79 5.15 19.09
CA LEU A 195 -3.98 4.18 19.84
C LEU A 195 -4.40 4.06 21.31
N ASP A 196 -4.72 5.19 21.96
CA ASP A 196 -5.21 5.20 23.34
C ASP A 196 -6.59 4.54 23.45
N PHE A 197 -7.48 4.80 22.48
CA PHE A 197 -8.78 4.13 22.37
C PHE A 197 -8.61 2.61 22.25
N LEU A 198 -7.79 2.14 21.31
CA LEU A 198 -7.54 0.70 21.13
C LEU A 198 -6.96 0.07 22.40
N SER A 199 -5.99 0.74 23.02
CA SER A 199 -5.40 0.29 24.27
C SER A 199 -6.45 0.17 25.38
N SER A 200 -7.37 1.13 25.50
CA SER A 200 -8.44 1.09 26.51
C SER A 200 -9.46 -0.03 26.28
N LYS A 201 -9.69 -0.43 25.02
CA LYS A 201 -10.70 -1.44 24.64
C LYS A 201 -10.15 -2.86 24.65
N LEU A 202 -8.90 -3.03 24.24
CA LEU A 202 -8.28 -4.34 24.02
C LEU A 202 -7.37 -4.78 25.17
N LEU A 203 -6.84 -3.85 25.98
CA LEU A 203 -6.10 -4.27 27.17
C LEU A 203 -7.05 -4.76 28.26
N PRO A 204 -6.68 -5.83 28.99
CA PRO A 204 -7.44 -6.24 30.16
C PRO A 204 -7.46 -5.10 31.18
N ALA A 205 -8.62 -4.88 31.81
CA ALA A 205 -8.76 -3.87 32.87
C ALA A 205 -7.71 -4.14 33.97
N ARG A 206 -6.79 -3.19 34.15
CA ARG A 206 -5.80 -3.28 35.22
C ARG A 206 -6.47 -2.93 36.54
N TYR A 207 -6.63 -3.93 37.41
CA TYR A 207 -6.52 -3.66 38.84
C TYR A 207 -5.06 -3.38 39.11
N SER A 208 -4.71 -2.12 39.31
CA SER A 208 -3.34 -1.73 39.61
C SER A 208 -2.85 -2.54 40.82
N ALA A 209 -1.62 -3.07 40.79
CA ALA A 209 -0.99 -3.68 41.96
C ALA A 209 -0.87 -2.68 43.13
N VAL A 210 -0.98 -1.37 42.87
CA VAL A 210 -1.15 -0.33 43.90
C VAL A 210 -2.60 -0.22 44.37
N GLN A 211 -3.61 -0.48 43.54
CA GLN A 211 -5.01 -0.57 44.02
C GLN A 211 -5.24 -1.85 44.83
N LEU A 212 -4.72 -2.99 44.38
CA LEU A 212 -4.68 -4.24 45.15
C LEU A 212 -3.72 -4.14 46.34
N GLY A 213 -2.62 -3.40 46.21
CA GLY A 213 -1.61 -3.19 47.24
C GLY A 213 -1.89 -2.06 48.22
N VAL A 214 -2.83 -1.14 47.94
CA VAL A 214 -3.39 -0.18 48.90
C VAL A 214 -4.58 -0.82 49.60
N ALA A 215 -5.40 -1.61 48.89
CA ALA A 215 -6.42 -2.45 49.51
C ALA A 215 -5.80 -3.52 50.43
N ALA A 216 -4.68 -4.13 50.03
CA ALA A 216 -3.91 -5.03 50.88
C ALA A 216 -3.00 -4.29 51.86
N GLY A 217 -2.38 -3.17 51.47
CA GLY A 217 -1.39 -2.42 52.27
C GLY A 217 -1.98 -1.69 53.47
N VAL A 218 -3.27 -1.34 53.45
CA VAL A 218 -4.00 -0.93 54.66
C VAL A 218 -4.23 -2.10 55.62
N ALA A 219 -4.16 -3.36 55.14
CA ALA A 219 -4.25 -4.57 55.95
C ALA A 219 -2.88 -5.26 56.25
N THR A 220 -1.82 -5.01 55.47
CA THR A 220 -0.57 -5.80 55.51
C THR A 220 0.69 -5.03 55.86
N ALA A 221 0.60 -3.77 56.33
CA ALA A 221 1.76 -3.03 56.83
C ALA A 221 2.40 -3.64 58.10
N LEU A 222 1.87 -4.74 58.66
CA LEU A 222 2.43 -5.41 59.83
C LEU A 222 3.02 -6.82 59.59
N VAL A 223 2.73 -7.54 58.48
CA VAL A 223 3.20 -8.95 58.32
C VAL A 223 3.50 -9.38 56.85
N GLY A 224 3.14 -8.62 55.82
CA GLY A 224 2.90 -9.18 54.48
C GLY A 224 4.02 -9.14 53.43
N GLY A 225 5.28 -8.83 53.77
CA GLY A 225 6.37 -8.72 52.77
C GLY A 225 6.74 -10.05 52.07
N THR A 226 6.36 -11.19 52.64
CA THR A 226 6.75 -12.54 52.19
C THR A 226 5.82 -13.14 51.12
N SER A 227 4.59 -12.66 50.99
CA SER A 227 3.57 -13.32 50.14
C SER A 227 3.72 -13.04 48.64
N ILE A 228 4.33 -11.92 48.26
CA ILE A 228 4.58 -11.57 46.85
C ILE A 228 5.81 -12.35 46.32
N ALA A 229 6.82 -12.57 47.17
CA ALA A 229 7.95 -13.44 46.85
C ALA A 229 7.51 -14.91 46.70
N ALA A 230 6.59 -15.39 47.55
CA ALA A 230 6.11 -16.78 47.53
C ALA A 230 5.39 -17.22 46.24
N ARG A 231 4.93 -16.31 45.39
CA ARG A 231 4.25 -16.65 44.12
C ARG A 231 5.17 -16.81 42.92
N ASN A 232 6.44 -16.40 43.03
CA ASN A 232 7.42 -16.62 41.97
C ASN A 232 8.76 -17.00 42.60
N PRO A 233 9.12 -18.31 42.62
CA PRO A 233 10.30 -18.80 43.33
C PRO A 233 11.61 -18.18 42.83
N GLU A 234 11.68 -17.75 41.56
CA GLU A 234 12.84 -17.04 41.03
C GLU A 234 12.97 -15.61 41.56
N VAL A 235 11.85 -14.92 41.77
CA VAL A 235 11.83 -13.57 42.37
C VAL A 235 12.13 -13.66 43.86
N ALA A 236 11.63 -14.70 44.53
CA ALA A 236 12.02 -14.99 45.91
C ALA A 236 13.53 -15.19 46.01
N HIS A 237 14.13 -16.00 45.13
CA HIS A 237 15.56 -16.28 45.18
C HIS A 237 16.43 -15.07 44.77
N ALA A 238 15.98 -14.29 43.78
CA ALA A 238 16.68 -13.08 43.32
C ALA A 238 16.59 -11.93 44.32
N LEU A 239 15.51 -11.86 45.12
CA LEU A 239 15.39 -10.91 46.22
C LEU A 239 16.06 -11.42 47.49
N SER A 240 15.97 -12.72 47.80
CA SER A 240 16.50 -13.29 49.04
C SER A 240 18.01 -13.38 49.03
N ALA A 241 18.67 -13.73 47.91
CA ALA A 241 20.12 -13.85 47.86
C ALA A 241 20.89 -12.57 48.27
N PRO A 242 20.57 -11.37 47.74
CA PRO A 242 21.21 -10.14 48.20
C PRO A 242 20.76 -9.73 49.60
N ILE A 243 19.51 -10.05 50.00
CA ILE A 243 19.03 -9.77 51.35
C ILE A 243 19.79 -10.62 52.38
N GLU A 244 19.89 -11.93 52.17
CA GLU A 244 20.61 -12.91 52.98
C GLU A 244 22.11 -12.58 53.08
N ALA A 245 22.73 -12.16 51.98
CA ALA A 245 24.11 -11.69 51.99
C ALA A 245 24.27 -10.43 52.86
N VAL A 246 23.35 -9.48 52.74
CA VAL A 246 23.36 -8.25 53.55
C VAL A 246 23.06 -8.55 55.01
N THR A 247 22.08 -9.40 55.35
CA THR A 247 21.80 -9.79 56.74
C THR A 247 22.96 -10.56 57.34
N GLY A 248 23.60 -11.47 56.60
CA GLY A 248 24.79 -12.19 57.07
C GLY A 248 25.98 -11.26 57.31
N GLU A 249 26.18 -10.23 56.48
CA GLU A 249 27.21 -9.21 56.69
C GLU A 249 26.87 -8.30 57.90
N LEU A 250 25.57 -8.01 58.10
CA LEU A 250 25.07 -7.18 59.20
C LEU A 250 25.18 -7.89 60.55
N GLU A 251 24.82 -9.17 60.62
CA GLU A 251 24.99 -10.02 61.80
C GLU A 251 26.45 -10.10 62.24
N ARG A 252 27.38 -10.17 61.27
CA ARG A 252 28.82 -10.18 61.56
C ARG A 252 29.37 -8.82 62.00
N SER A 253 28.87 -7.72 61.42
CA SER A 253 29.49 -6.40 61.57
C SER A 253 28.83 -5.53 62.64
N ALA A 254 27.55 -5.77 62.95
CA ALA A 254 26.76 -4.93 63.84
C ALA A 254 25.64 -5.74 64.55
N PRO A 255 25.98 -6.70 65.43
CA PRO A 255 24.99 -7.56 66.11
C PRO A 255 23.99 -6.78 66.99
N PHE A 256 24.37 -5.60 67.49
CA PHE A 256 23.46 -4.73 68.26
C PHE A 256 22.25 -4.23 67.45
N ILE A 257 22.36 -4.21 66.12
CA ILE A 257 21.28 -3.85 65.22
C ILE A 257 20.30 -5.01 65.07
N THR A 258 20.82 -6.25 65.04
CA THR A 258 20.01 -7.47 64.92
C THR A 258 19.24 -7.81 66.20
N ASP A 259 19.79 -7.42 67.36
CA ASP A 259 19.16 -7.62 68.67
C ASP A 259 18.02 -6.64 68.98
N HIS A 260 17.95 -5.50 68.27
CA HIS A 260 16.95 -4.47 68.54
C HIS A 260 15.76 -4.58 67.57
N PRO A 261 14.57 -5.04 68.02
CA PRO A 261 13.46 -5.41 67.12
C PRO A 261 12.95 -4.24 66.26
N ARG A 262 13.04 -3.00 66.78
CA ARG A 262 12.68 -1.79 66.03
C ARG A 262 13.68 -1.43 64.92
N LEU A 263 14.98 -1.64 65.15
CA LEU A 263 16.02 -1.37 64.15
C LEU A 263 15.99 -2.43 63.05
N CYS A 264 15.82 -3.71 63.42
CA CYS A 264 15.53 -4.80 62.49
C CYS A 264 14.33 -4.52 61.60
N ALA A 265 13.20 -4.11 62.17
CA ALA A 265 12.00 -3.79 61.39
C ALA A 265 12.23 -2.62 60.41
N THR A 266 12.98 -1.59 60.84
CA THR A 266 13.30 -0.42 60.00
C THR A 266 14.25 -0.79 58.86
N LEU A 267 15.26 -1.63 59.12
CA LEU A 267 16.17 -2.11 58.09
C LEU A 267 15.50 -3.07 57.11
N ALA A 268 14.66 -3.99 57.59
CA ALA A 268 13.87 -4.85 56.72
C ALA A 268 12.92 -4.01 55.84
N GLY A 269 12.26 -3.00 56.41
CA GLY A 269 11.40 -2.08 55.66
C GLY A 269 12.15 -1.31 54.57
N THR A 270 13.33 -0.77 54.89
CA THR A 270 14.16 -0.03 53.93
C THR A 270 14.76 -0.96 52.86
N ALA A 271 15.18 -2.17 53.21
CA ALA A 271 15.66 -3.17 52.25
C ALA A 271 14.55 -3.62 51.30
N VAL A 272 13.32 -3.84 51.80
CA VAL A 272 12.16 -4.20 50.95
C VAL A 272 11.80 -3.04 50.02
N LEU A 273 11.76 -1.80 50.52
CA LEU A 273 11.50 -0.62 49.68
C LEU A 273 12.61 -0.40 48.64
N GLY A 274 13.88 -0.53 49.05
CA GLY A 274 15.04 -0.43 48.17
C GLY A 274 15.05 -1.50 47.09
N GLY A 275 14.80 -2.76 47.47
CA GLY A 275 14.68 -3.90 46.56
C GLY A 275 13.51 -3.75 45.59
N SER A 276 12.35 -3.26 46.06
CA SER A 276 11.18 -2.96 45.22
C SER A 276 11.49 -1.85 44.19
N LEU A 277 12.13 -0.76 44.61
CA LEU A 277 12.53 0.33 43.72
C LEU A 277 13.59 -0.13 42.71
N TYR A 278 14.58 -0.91 43.15
CA TYR A 278 15.60 -1.49 42.28
C TYR A 278 14.99 -2.43 41.25
N TYR A 279 14.13 -3.35 41.68
CA TYR A 279 13.43 -4.29 40.80
C TYR A 279 12.54 -3.56 39.78
N ARG A 280 11.81 -2.52 40.20
CA ARG A 280 11.01 -1.69 39.28
C ARG A 280 11.88 -0.96 38.26
N ARG A 281 13.04 -0.44 38.69
CA ARG A 281 14.00 0.21 37.78
C ARG A 281 14.61 -0.81 36.80
N PHE A 282 14.96 -1.99 37.28
CA PHE A 282 15.49 -3.09 36.48
C PHE A 282 14.46 -3.56 35.43
N GLN A 283 13.22 -3.81 35.83
CA GLN A 283 12.13 -4.15 34.90
C GLN A 283 11.89 -3.05 33.87
N ARG A 284 11.91 -1.78 34.27
CA ARG A 284 11.79 -0.65 33.34
C ARG A 284 12.94 -0.64 32.33
N SER A 285 14.18 -0.85 32.79
CA SER A 285 15.36 -0.88 31.91
C SER A 285 15.26 -2.01 30.88
N ARG A 286 14.93 -3.24 31.31
CA ARG A 286 14.73 -4.38 30.39
C ARG A 286 13.56 -4.17 29.43
N GLY A 287 12.47 -3.57 29.92
CA GLY A 287 11.32 -3.23 29.10
C GLY A 287 11.68 -2.24 27.99
N LEU A 288 12.48 -1.21 28.30
CA LEU A 288 12.98 -0.23 27.34
C LEU A 288 13.95 -0.86 26.33
N GLU A 289 14.87 -1.71 26.78
CA GLU A 289 15.79 -2.43 25.91
C GLU A 289 15.02 -3.34 24.93
N ARG A 290 14.06 -4.11 25.43
CA ARG A 290 13.20 -4.97 24.60
C ARG A 290 12.40 -4.16 23.59
N ALA A 291 11.83 -3.02 24.01
CA ALA A 291 11.12 -2.12 23.12
C ALA A 291 12.04 -1.53 22.03
N ALA A 292 13.25 -1.13 22.40
CA ALA A 292 14.26 -0.62 21.47
C ALA A 292 14.64 -1.69 20.43
N LEU A 293 14.91 -2.93 20.85
CA LEU A 293 15.21 -4.04 19.93
C LEU A 293 14.07 -4.31 18.95
N LEU A 294 12.83 -4.29 19.44
CA LEU A 294 11.65 -4.55 18.62
C LEU A 294 11.39 -3.42 17.61
N THR A 295 11.48 -2.17 18.05
CA THR A 295 11.34 -0.99 17.18
C THR A 295 12.48 -0.84 16.18
N ASN A 296 13.72 -1.18 16.56
CA ASN A 296 14.88 -1.15 15.66
C ASN A 296 14.81 -2.21 14.56
N SER A 297 14.03 -3.28 14.76
CA SER A 297 13.82 -4.30 13.72
C SER A 297 12.92 -3.83 12.58
N ILE A 298 12.24 -2.67 12.73
CA ILE A 298 11.32 -2.10 11.75
C ILE A 298 11.91 -0.81 11.21
N ARG A 299 12.34 -0.83 9.95
CA ARG A 299 13.13 0.26 9.35
C ARG A 299 12.31 1.25 8.52
N VAL A 300 11.09 0.88 8.13
CA VAL A 300 10.29 1.65 7.15
C VAL A 300 9.17 2.51 7.76
N VAL A 301 9.03 2.52 9.09
CA VAL A 301 7.99 3.26 9.80
C VAL A 301 8.60 4.08 10.93
N LYS A 302 8.13 5.33 11.08
CA LYS A 302 8.47 6.16 12.23
C LYS A 302 7.88 5.55 13.49
N GLN A 303 8.75 5.09 14.37
CA GLN A 303 8.38 4.34 15.57
C GLN A 303 7.84 5.27 16.66
N GLN A 304 6.91 4.75 17.47
CA GLN A 304 6.49 5.39 18.71
C GLN A 304 7.65 5.47 19.71
N PRO A 305 7.59 6.38 20.70
CA PRO A 305 8.60 6.45 21.76
C PRO A 305 8.78 5.08 22.45
N PRO A 306 10.02 4.63 22.70
CA PRO A 306 10.31 3.34 23.33
C PRO A 306 9.60 3.17 24.68
N GLU A 307 9.34 4.25 25.42
CA GLU A 307 8.62 4.21 26.69
C GLU A 307 7.18 3.73 26.53
N LYS A 308 6.49 4.16 25.46
CA LYS A 308 5.12 3.72 25.17
C LYS A 308 5.09 2.25 24.80
N ILE A 309 6.01 1.82 23.93
CA ILE A 309 6.13 0.42 23.53
C ILE A 309 6.51 -0.47 24.73
N ALA A 310 7.45 -0.04 25.58
CA ALA A 310 7.81 -0.76 26.79
C ALA A 310 6.63 -0.89 27.76
N GLY A 311 5.84 0.19 27.92
CA GLY A 311 4.60 0.18 28.68
C GLY A 311 3.61 -0.87 28.15
N LEU A 312 3.37 -0.88 26.84
CA LEU A 312 2.50 -1.86 26.18
C LEU A 312 3.02 -3.30 26.35
N LEU A 313 4.30 -3.54 26.07
CA LEU A 313 4.93 -4.86 26.20
C LEU A 313 4.87 -5.40 27.63
N SER A 314 4.97 -4.54 28.65
CA SER A 314 4.82 -4.93 30.06
C SER A 314 3.42 -5.42 30.42
N VAL A 315 2.40 -5.05 29.62
CA VAL A 315 1.02 -5.51 29.80
C VAL A 315 0.79 -6.82 29.05
N LEU A 316 1.28 -6.89 27.81
CA LEU A 316 0.93 -7.96 26.89
C LEU A 316 1.76 -9.25 27.07
N PHE A 317 2.99 -9.12 27.57
CA PHE A 317 3.99 -10.18 27.60
C PHE A 317 4.64 -10.34 28.97
N SER A 318 5.13 -11.55 29.24
CA SER A 318 5.92 -11.84 30.42
C SER A 318 7.23 -11.04 30.39
N ALA A 319 7.81 -10.77 31.56
CA ALA A 319 9.12 -10.13 31.65
C ALA A 319 10.25 -11.01 31.08
N HIS A 320 10.01 -12.32 30.96
CA HIS A 320 10.96 -13.28 30.40
C HIS A 320 10.89 -13.38 28.86
N ASP A 321 9.82 -12.88 28.24
CA ASP A 321 9.67 -12.95 26.79
C ASP A 321 10.68 -12.00 26.12
N SER A 322 11.56 -12.56 25.29
CA SER A 322 12.54 -11.80 24.52
C SER A 322 11.87 -10.99 23.39
N ALA A 323 12.55 -9.96 22.87
CA ALA A 323 12.05 -9.21 21.70
C ALA A 323 11.80 -10.15 20.50
N GLU A 324 12.66 -11.15 20.31
CA GLU A 324 12.54 -12.11 19.21
C GLU A 324 11.34 -13.04 19.38
N THR A 325 11.08 -13.50 20.60
CA THR A 325 9.87 -14.27 20.93
C THR A 325 8.61 -13.47 20.63
N VAL A 326 8.58 -12.19 21.04
CA VAL A 326 7.44 -11.30 20.75
C VAL A 326 7.26 -11.11 19.25
N ARG A 327 8.35 -10.92 18.49
CA ARG A 327 8.30 -10.81 17.03
C ARG A 327 7.74 -12.06 16.40
N GLN A 328 8.26 -13.25 16.73
CA GLN A 328 7.79 -14.52 16.18
C GLN A 328 6.30 -14.76 16.41
N LEU A 329 5.78 -14.36 17.58
CA LEU A 329 4.38 -14.59 17.95
C LEU A 329 3.40 -13.61 17.29
N CYS A 330 3.79 -12.35 17.12
CA CYS A 330 2.84 -11.27 16.82
C CYS A 330 3.15 -10.45 15.56
N ILE A 331 4.38 -10.47 15.05
CA ILE A 331 4.77 -9.62 13.92
C ILE A 331 5.29 -10.46 12.75
N GLY A 332 6.09 -11.48 13.03
CA GLY A 332 6.82 -12.28 12.05
C GLY A 332 8.26 -11.77 11.88
N VAL A 333 9.18 -12.71 11.63
CA VAL A 333 10.60 -12.43 11.41
C VAL A 333 10.90 -12.34 9.91
N SER A 334 10.40 -13.31 9.15
CA SER A 334 10.51 -13.33 7.69
C SER A 334 9.32 -12.67 6.99
N ALA A 335 9.49 -12.32 5.72
CA ALA A 335 8.42 -11.79 4.86
C ALA A 335 7.19 -12.70 4.85
N HIS A 336 7.40 -14.02 4.69
CA HIS A 336 6.34 -15.01 4.68
C HIS A 336 5.56 -15.05 6.01
N GLN A 337 6.26 -15.10 7.15
CA GLN A 337 5.61 -15.12 8.47
C GLN A 337 4.79 -13.85 8.72
N LYS A 338 5.33 -12.68 8.34
CA LYS A 338 4.63 -11.40 8.47
C LYS A 338 3.31 -11.41 7.66
N LEU A 339 3.35 -11.90 6.43
CA LEU A 339 2.18 -12.00 5.57
C LEU A 339 1.17 -13.06 6.06
N GLU A 340 1.63 -14.20 6.56
CA GLU A 340 0.74 -15.21 7.17
C GLU A 340 0.03 -14.66 8.41
N LEU A 341 0.75 -13.96 9.28
CA LEU A 341 0.18 -13.33 10.47
C LEU A 341 -0.83 -12.24 10.09
N LEU A 342 -0.54 -11.42 9.09
CA LEU A 342 -1.50 -10.46 8.56
C LEU A 342 -2.73 -11.15 7.98
N SER A 343 -2.54 -12.19 7.16
CA SER A 343 -3.64 -12.96 6.55
C SER A 343 -4.51 -13.62 7.61
N SER A 344 -3.92 -14.16 8.67
CA SER A 344 -4.66 -14.79 9.78
C SER A 344 -5.49 -13.76 10.53
N LEU A 345 -4.92 -12.58 10.81
CA LEU A 345 -5.64 -11.48 11.45
C LEU A 345 -6.80 -11.00 10.58
N VAL A 346 -6.56 -10.72 9.30
CA VAL A 346 -7.57 -10.25 8.35
C VAL A 346 -8.71 -11.28 8.20
N ARG A 347 -8.40 -12.58 8.20
CA ARG A 347 -9.42 -13.65 8.22
C ARG A 347 -10.29 -13.64 9.47
N LEU A 348 -9.69 -13.43 10.65
CA LEU A 348 -10.44 -13.27 11.89
C LEU A 348 -11.45 -12.12 11.80
N LEU A 349 -11.06 -11.01 11.14
CA LEU A 349 -11.90 -9.83 10.93
C LEU A 349 -13.04 -10.05 9.92
N GLY A 350 -13.13 -11.23 9.30
CA GLY A 350 -14.21 -11.59 8.38
C GLY A 350 -13.89 -11.40 6.90
N PHE A 351 -12.66 -11.03 6.55
CA PHE A 351 -12.18 -11.06 5.17
C PHE A 351 -11.73 -12.49 4.79
N GLU A 352 -11.58 -12.75 3.50
CA GLU A 352 -11.16 -14.08 3.00
C GLU A 352 -9.63 -14.21 2.93
N SER A 353 -8.97 -13.14 2.50
CA SER A 353 -7.51 -13.07 2.36
C SER A 353 -7.06 -11.62 2.11
N VAL A 354 -5.75 -11.43 1.98
CA VAL A 354 -5.12 -10.17 1.58
C VAL A 354 -4.82 -10.20 0.08
N ALA A 355 -5.02 -9.08 -0.60
CA ALA A 355 -4.50 -8.84 -1.95
C ALA A 355 -3.67 -7.55 -1.95
N VAL A 356 -2.50 -7.59 -2.58
CA VAL A 356 -1.55 -6.47 -2.58
C VAL A 356 -1.39 -5.95 -3.99
N PHE A 357 -1.48 -4.63 -4.14
CA PHE A 357 -1.25 -3.92 -5.38
C PHE A 357 -0.05 -2.98 -5.23
N GLY A 358 0.79 -2.90 -6.25
CA GLY A 358 1.83 -1.88 -6.34
C GLY A 358 2.16 -1.56 -7.79
N ASP A 359 2.24 -0.28 -8.12
CA ASP A 359 2.41 0.26 -9.46
C ASP A 359 3.14 1.61 -9.37
N CYS A 360 3.57 2.15 -10.50
CA CYS A 360 4.29 3.41 -10.60
C CYS A 360 5.54 3.48 -9.70
N PHE A 361 6.27 2.36 -9.56
CA PHE A 361 7.49 2.33 -8.76
C PHE A 361 8.57 3.29 -9.31
N ASP A 362 8.54 3.59 -10.61
CA ASP A 362 9.39 4.57 -11.27
C ASP A 362 9.04 6.03 -10.93
N GLU A 363 7.85 6.30 -10.37
CA GLU A 363 7.45 7.62 -9.87
C GLU A 363 7.84 7.84 -8.39
N VAL A 364 8.28 6.79 -7.71
CA VAL A 364 8.78 6.88 -6.35
C VAL A 364 10.21 7.40 -6.42
N VAL A 365 10.43 8.62 -5.89
CA VAL A 365 11.72 9.33 -5.96
C VAL A 365 12.94 8.47 -5.61
N LEU A 366 12.81 7.63 -4.58
CA LEU A 366 13.89 6.75 -4.10
C LEU A 366 14.00 5.41 -4.85
N LEU A 367 13.21 5.21 -5.90
CA LEU A 367 13.28 4.07 -6.83
C LEU A 367 13.29 4.55 -8.30
N ASP A 368 13.58 5.83 -8.54
CA ASP A 368 13.68 6.38 -9.88
C ASP A 368 14.77 5.63 -10.66
N PRO A 369 14.44 4.97 -11.80
CA PRO A 369 15.41 4.20 -12.58
C PRO A 369 16.57 5.05 -13.12
N VAL A 370 16.39 6.37 -13.28
CA VAL A 370 17.45 7.26 -13.78
C VAL A 370 18.43 7.60 -12.68
N SER A 371 17.93 7.96 -11.50
CA SER A 371 18.75 8.36 -10.36
C SER A 371 19.34 7.16 -9.59
N TYR A 372 18.55 6.09 -9.43
CA TYR A 372 18.83 4.96 -8.54
C TYR A 372 18.51 3.60 -9.20
N PRO A 373 19.23 3.24 -10.30
CA PRO A 373 18.96 2.02 -11.04
C PRO A 373 19.20 0.73 -10.22
N GLY A 374 20.17 0.72 -9.31
CA GLY A 374 20.44 -0.42 -8.42
C GLY A 374 19.31 -0.67 -7.44
N ALA A 375 18.76 0.39 -6.85
CA ALA A 375 17.69 0.32 -5.87
C ALA A 375 16.42 -0.29 -6.45
N LEU A 376 15.98 0.18 -7.62
CA LEU A 376 14.84 -0.38 -8.32
C LEU A 376 15.06 -1.86 -8.67
N LYS A 377 16.28 -2.22 -9.12
CA LYS A 377 16.63 -3.61 -9.44
C LYS A 377 16.57 -4.52 -8.21
N VAL A 378 17.12 -4.08 -7.09
CA VAL A 378 17.05 -4.84 -5.83
C VAL A 378 15.61 -4.94 -5.34
N PHE A 379 14.84 -3.86 -5.42
CA PHE A 379 13.42 -3.88 -5.05
C PHE A 379 12.63 -4.91 -5.88
N ALA A 380 12.76 -4.89 -7.21
CA ALA A 380 12.11 -5.86 -8.10
C ALA A 380 12.58 -7.29 -7.83
N ARG A 381 13.88 -7.49 -7.54
CA ARG A 381 14.45 -8.81 -7.21
C ARG A 381 13.87 -9.35 -5.90
N GLU A 382 13.77 -8.53 -4.87
CA GLU A 382 13.18 -8.94 -3.59
C GLU A 382 11.72 -9.37 -3.76
N VAL A 383 10.93 -8.66 -4.59
CA VAL A 383 9.54 -9.01 -4.92
C VAL A 383 9.43 -10.39 -5.58
N CYS A 384 10.41 -10.73 -6.42
CA CYS A 384 10.45 -12.01 -7.15
C CYS A 384 10.94 -13.19 -6.30
N LYS A 385 11.26 -13.00 -5.01
CA LYS A 385 11.64 -14.13 -4.14
C LYS A 385 10.45 -15.05 -3.87
N ASN A 386 10.72 -16.36 -3.88
CA ASN A 386 9.70 -17.39 -3.64
C ASN A 386 8.94 -17.20 -2.30
N ASP A 387 9.59 -16.67 -1.26
CA ASP A 387 8.95 -16.36 0.03
C ASP A 387 7.73 -15.44 -0.10
N LEU A 388 7.77 -14.51 -1.06
CA LEU A 388 6.68 -13.59 -1.37
C LEU A 388 5.74 -14.16 -2.42
N LEU A 389 6.28 -14.70 -3.51
CA LEU A 389 5.47 -15.25 -4.60
C LEU A 389 4.52 -16.35 -4.13
N ASN A 390 4.95 -17.16 -3.15
CA ASN A 390 4.14 -18.23 -2.56
C ASN A 390 2.96 -17.77 -1.71
N PHE A 391 2.90 -16.49 -1.29
CA PHE A 391 1.77 -15.97 -0.53
C PHE A 391 0.49 -15.86 -1.38
N GLY A 392 0.65 -15.60 -2.69
CA GLY A 392 -0.46 -15.38 -3.61
C GLY A 392 -1.04 -13.97 -3.57
N ARG A 393 -1.87 -13.63 -4.57
CA ARG A 393 -2.61 -12.35 -4.67
C ARG A 393 -1.74 -11.10 -4.59
N LEU A 394 -0.49 -11.19 -5.05
CA LEU A 394 0.40 -10.04 -5.18
C LEU A 394 0.37 -9.56 -6.63
N HIS A 395 0.01 -8.30 -6.87
CA HIS A 395 -0.14 -7.71 -8.20
C HIS A 395 0.79 -6.51 -8.33
N PHE A 396 1.95 -6.72 -8.96
CA PHE A 396 2.98 -5.70 -9.09
C PHE A 396 3.25 -5.32 -10.54
N PHE A 397 3.44 -4.01 -10.75
CA PHE A 397 3.62 -3.40 -12.05
C PHE A 397 4.95 -2.63 -12.07
N PHE A 398 5.96 -3.23 -12.69
CA PHE A 398 7.31 -2.69 -12.80
C PHE A 398 7.54 -1.97 -14.13
N PRO A 399 8.51 -1.05 -14.18
CA PRO A 399 9.07 -0.57 -15.44
C PRO A 399 9.71 -1.72 -16.24
N ASP A 400 10.24 -1.42 -17.43
CA ASP A 400 10.79 -2.41 -18.36
C ASP A 400 11.69 -3.43 -17.65
N SER A 401 11.48 -4.72 -17.94
CA SER A 401 12.23 -5.82 -17.32
C SER A 401 13.73 -5.66 -17.56
N ARG A 402 14.15 -5.12 -18.71
CA ARG A 402 15.57 -4.91 -19.03
C ARG A 402 16.22 -3.82 -18.17
N LEU A 403 15.43 -2.85 -17.72
CA LEU A 403 15.89 -1.79 -16.83
C LEU A 403 15.93 -2.26 -15.37
N SER A 404 15.04 -3.18 -15.00
CA SER A 404 14.81 -3.56 -13.60
C SER A 404 15.40 -4.92 -13.23
N LEU A 405 15.54 -5.88 -14.14
CA LEU A 405 15.93 -7.26 -13.85
C LEU A 405 16.72 -7.89 -15.00
N ASP A 406 17.89 -8.44 -14.69
CA ASP A 406 18.60 -9.30 -15.64
C ASP A 406 18.25 -10.77 -15.37
N LEU A 407 17.19 -11.23 -16.03
CA LEU A 407 16.65 -12.59 -15.91
C LEU A 407 17.67 -13.67 -16.30
N ASN A 408 18.67 -13.34 -17.12
CA ASN A 408 19.63 -14.33 -17.63
C ASN A 408 20.83 -14.51 -16.70
N THR A 409 21.17 -13.51 -15.88
CA THR A 409 22.33 -13.58 -14.98
C THR A 409 21.92 -13.85 -13.54
N ASP A 410 20.73 -13.42 -13.12
CA ASP A 410 20.33 -13.49 -11.73
C ASP A 410 19.82 -14.89 -11.33
N LYS A 411 20.57 -15.57 -10.45
CA LYS A 411 20.24 -16.90 -9.93
C LYS A 411 18.88 -16.91 -9.20
N THR A 412 18.57 -15.86 -8.44
CA THR A 412 17.29 -15.75 -7.70
C THR A 412 16.09 -15.71 -8.64
N LEU A 413 16.24 -15.09 -9.81
CA LEU A 413 15.20 -15.05 -10.83
C LEU A 413 15.11 -16.39 -11.57
N LYS A 414 16.23 -17.06 -11.85
CA LYS A 414 16.19 -18.42 -12.43
C LYS A 414 15.49 -19.44 -11.54
N GLU A 415 15.62 -19.28 -10.23
CA GLU A 415 15.00 -20.15 -9.22
C GLU A 415 13.56 -19.72 -8.86
N ALA A 416 13.15 -18.51 -9.24
CA ALA A 416 11.78 -18.06 -9.09
C ALA A 416 10.89 -18.89 -10.01
N ARG A 417 9.86 -19.53 -9.45
CA ARG A 417 8.89 -20.31 -10.23
C ARG A 417 7.95 -19.34 -10.95
N PHE A 418 8.43 -18.76 -12.05
CA PHE A 418 7.64 -17.87 -12.91
C PHE A 418 6.53 -18.56 -13.69
N ASP A 419 6.38 -19.88 -13.54
CA ASP A 419 5.66 -20.78 -14.44
C ASP A 419 4.18 -20.48 -14.67
N ARG A 420 3.57 -19.46 -14.05
CA ARG A 420 2.14 -19.22 -14.26
C ARG A 420 1.73 -17.79 -14.63
N HIS A 421 2.34 -16.71 -14.11
CA HIS A 421 1.74 -15.36 -14.28
C HIS A 421 2.74 -14.18 -14.24
N PHE A 422 3.88 -14.36 -14.91
CA PHE A 422 4.92 -13.34 -15.09
C PHE A 422 4.86 -12.78 -16.52
N VAL A 423 4.49 -11.50 -16.68
CA VAL A 423 4.46 -10.80 -17.97
C VAL A 423 5.75 -9.99 -18.13
N ARG A 424 6.69 -10.56 -18.89
CA ARG A 424 8.06 -10.03 -19.08
C ARG A 424 8.11 -8.66 -19.74
N ASP A 425 7.34 -8.48 -20.80
CA ASP A 425 7.26 -7.24 -21.55
C ASP A 425 5.81 -7.09 -22.01
N LEU A 426 5.11 -6.10 -21.48
CA LEU A 426 3.77 -5.75 -21.95
C LEU A 426 3.87 -5.09 -23.33
N GLN A 427 3.88 -5.93 -24.36
CA GLN A 427 3.91 -5.52 -25.77
C GLN A 427 2.51 -5.48 -26.35
N TRP A 428 2.25 -4.48 -27.19
CA TRP A 428 0.98 -4.31 -27.86
C TRP A 428 1.13 -4.62 -29.34
N SER A 429 0.28 -5.51 -29.83
CA SER A 429 0.15 -5.71 -31.27
C SER A 429 -0.53 -4.50 -31.91
N ARG A 430 -0.26 -4.28 -33.19
CA ARG A 430 -0.94 -3.25 -33.98
C ARG A 430 -2.47 -3.35 -33.87
N HIS A 431 -3.01 -4.58 -33.95
CA HIS A 431 -4.46 -4.80 -33.88
C HIS A 431 -5.03 -4.38 -32.52
N GLN A 432 -4.33 -4.67 -31.43
CA GLN A 432 -4.74 -4.25 -30.09
C GLN A 432 -4.70 -2.72 -29.93
N LEU A 433 -3.76 -2.03 -30.58
CA LEU A 433 -3.72 -0.56 -30.60
C LEU A 433 -4.83 0.06 -31.44
N GLU A 434 -5.13 -0.51 -32.61
CA GLU A 434 -6.28 -0.09 -33.44
C GLU A 434 -7.59 -0.24 -32.67
N GLU A 435 -7.78 -1.40 -32.04
CA GLU A 435 -8.94 -1.66 -31.20
C GLU A 435 -9.02 -0.72 -29.99
N LEU A 436 -7.90 -0.48 -29.30
CA LEU A 436 -7.85 0.45 -28.19
C LEU A 436 -8.31 1.85 -28.63
N ALA A 437 -7.84 2.31 -29.79
CA ALA A 437 -8.24 3.60 -30.33
C ALA A 437 -9.75 3.63 -30.64
N GLU A 438 -10.28 2.56 -31.22
CA GLU A 438 -11.70 2.43 -31.52
C GLU A 438 -12.57 2.46 -30.29
N ARG A 439 -12.25 1.65 -29.28
CA ARG A 439 -13.02 1.62 -28.04
C ARG A 439 -13.00 2.96 -27.33
N ARG A 440 -11.84 3.60 -27.30
CA ARG A 440 -11.70 4.92 -26.68
C ARG A 440 -12.53 5.98 -27.40
N PHE A 441 -12.57 5.93 -28.73
CA PHE A 441 -13.40 6.79 -29.55
C PHE A 441 -14.90 6.56 -29.31
N MET A 442 -15.35 5.29 -29.26
CA MET A 442 -16.73 4.94 -28.93
C MET A 442 -17.11 5.34 -27.49
N ALA A 443 -16.24 5.09 -26.51
CA ALA A 443 -16.46 5.46 -25.12
C ALA A 443 -16.65 6.98 -24.97
N ALA A 444 -15.88 7.77 -25.71
CA ALA A 444 -16.03 9.23 -25.71
C ALA A 444 -17.36 9.68 -26.31
N GLN A 445 -17.81 9.05 -27.41
CA GLN A 445 -19.13 9.33 -27.98
C GLN A 445 -20.26 8.97 -27.02
N MET A 446 -20.16 7.81 -26.34
CA MET A 446 -21.12 7.41 -25.32
C MET A 446 -21.14 8.38 -24.13
N ALA A 447 -19.98 8.81 -23.65
CA ALA A 447 -19.87 9.79 -22.57
C ALA A 447 -20.47 11.14 -22.97
N ALA A 448 -20.23 11.61 -24.20
CA ALA A 448 -20.83 12.82 -24.72
C ALA A 448 -22.37 12.72 -24.78
N ARG A 449 -22.91 11.58 -25.24
CA ARG A 449 -24.36 11.31 -25.25
C ARG A 449 -24.95 11.31 -23.84
N ARG A 450 -24.28 10.68 -22.87
CA ARG A 450 -24.73 10.68 -21.45
C ARG A 450 -24.83 12.09 -20.90
N ARG A 451 -23.83 12.96 -21.15
CA ARG A 451 -23.86 14.37 -20.72
C ARG A 451 -25.00 15.16 -21.34
N VAL A 452 -25.29 14.95 -22.63
CA VAL A 452 -26.42 15.61 -23.29
C VAL A 452 -27.74 15.15 -22.67
N ALA A 453 -27.89 13.86 -22.40
CA ALA A 453 -29.08 13.31 -21.73
C ALA A 453 -29.25 13.86 -20.31
N GLU A 454 -28.18 13.92 -19.51
CA GLU A 454 -28.18 14.49 -18.16
C GLU A 454 -28.51 15.99 -18.16
N ALA A 455 -28.09 16.72 -19.19
CA ALA A 455 -28.41 18.14 -19.38
C ALA A 455 -29.84 18.38 -19.92
N GLY A 456 -30.67 17.34 -20.05
CA GLY A 456 -32.03 17.44 -20.60
C GLY A 456 -32.08 17.72 -22.11
N GLY A 457 -30.94 17.58 -22.80
CA GLY A 457 -30.86 17.71 -24.25
C GLY A 457 -31.32 16.44 -24.96
N SER A 458 -31.96 16.60 -26.12
CA SER A 458 -32.21 15.46 -27.01
C SER A 458 -30.92 15.06 -27.72
N PRO A 459 -30.66 13.75 -27.92
CA PRO A 459 -29.50 13.31 -28.68
C PRO A 459 -29.54 13.88 -30.10
N PRO A 460 -28.37 14.15 -30.72
CA PRO A 460 -28.32 14.68 -32.07
C PRO A 460 -29.02 13.71 -33.04
N ARG A 461 -30.12 14.16 -33.66
CA ARG A 461 -30.85 13.42 -34.69
C ARG A 461 -30.11 13.57 -36.03
N GLY A 462 -30.03 12.47 -36.79
CA GLY A 462 -29.52 12.54 -38.16
C GLY A 462 -30.45 13.33 -39.08
N ASP A 463 -29.96 13.67 -40.28
CA ASP A 463 -30.75 14.35 -41.33
C ASP A 463 -32.04 13.59 -41.72
N THR A 464 -32.13 12.30 -41.39
CA THR A 464 -33.26 11.41 -41.65
C THR A 464 -34.20 11.22 -40.45
N GLY A 465 -33.96 11.87 -39.31
CA GLY A 465 -34.78 11.75 -38.11
C GLY A 465 -34.55 10.48 -37.28
N GLU A 466 -33.71 9.56 -37.74
CA GLU A 466 -33.26 8.40 -36.97
C GLU A 466 -32.16 8.78 -35.96
N GLU A 467 -32.10 8.07 -34.83
CA GLU A 467 -30.95 8.13 -33.93
C GLU A 467 -29.73 7.61 -34.69
N ARG A 468 -28.79 8.51 -35.05
CA ARG A 468 -27.54 8.06 -35.66
C ARG A 468 -26.81 7.14 -34.69
N GLY A 469 -26.39 5.97 -35.17
CA GLY A 469 -25.55 5.04 -34.42
C GLY A 469 -24.23 5.68 -33.98
N LEU A 470 -23.47 4.99 -33.12
CA LEU A 470 -22.10 5.40 -32.82
C LEU A 470 -21.25 5.23 -34.09
N TYR A 471 -20.40 6.20 -34.38
CA TYR A 471 -19.46 6.09 -35.49
C TYR A 471 -18.32 5.15 -35.11
N SER A 472 -17.91 4.31 -36.05
CA SER A 472 -16.73 3.47 -35.90
C SER A 472 -15.46 4.30 -36.02
N PHE A 473 -14.36 3.75 -35.53
CA PHE A 473 -13.04 4.35 -35.73
C PHE A 473 -12.65 4.37 -37.21
N THR A 474 -13.08 3.37 -37.97
CA THR A 474 -12.86 3.30 -39.42
C THR A 474 -13.53 4.45 -40.16
N ASP A 475 -14.70 4.92 -39.70
CA ASP A 475 -15.41 6.06 -40.31
C ASP A 475 -14.62 7.37 -40.17
N LEU A 476 -13.88 7.53 -39.07
CA LEU A 476 -12.95 8.65 -38.88
C LEU A 476 -11.89 8.67 -39.99
N PHE A 477 -11.32 7.53 -40.35
CA PHE A 477 -10.29 7.45 -41.39
C PHE A 477 -10.85 7.43 -42.80
N GLN A 478 -12.04 6.92 -43.05
CA GLN A 478 -12.66 7.08 -44.37
C GLN A 478 -12.89 8.58 -44.69
N ALA A 479 -13.13 9.40 -43.66
CA ALA A 479 -13.19 10.85 -43.82
C ALA A 479 -11.82 11.50 -44.11
N ILE A 480 -10.71 10.83 -43.77
CA ILE A 480 -9.33 11.29 -43.90
C ILE A 480 -8.67 10.46 -45.01
N LYS A 481 -8.63 10.95 -46.26
CA LYS A 481 -8.14 10.22 -47.45
C LYS A 481 -6.66 9.75 -47.37
N VAL A 482 -6.34 8.80 -46.50
CA VAL A 482 -4.98 8.33 -46.20
C VAL A 482 -4.92 6.83 -46.52
N GLU A 483 -4.14 6.47 -47.53
CA GLU A 483 -4.12 5.12 -48.08
C GLU A 483 -3.39 4.09 -47.17
N ASP A 484 -2.58 4.54 -46.20
CA ASP A 484 -1.65 3.67 -45.44
C ASP A 484 -1.62 3.87 -43.91
N PHE A 485 -2.72 4.30 -43.29
CA PHE A 485 -2.80 4.59 -41.85
C PHE A 485 -2.28 3.45 -40.95
N SER A 486 -2.69 2.23 -41.30
CA SER A 486 -2.28 0.96 -40.73
C SER A 486 -0.76 0.77 -40.62
N SER A 487 0.01 1.25 -41.60
CA SER A 487 1.49 1.15 -41.58
C SER A 487 2.13 2.07 -40.54
N TYR A 488 1.47 3.18 -40.21
CA TYR A 488 1.94 4.14 -39.21
C TYR A 488 1.65 3.65 -37.79
N ILE A 489 0.49 3.02 -37.54
CA ILE A 489 0.22 2.38 -36.24
C ILE A 489 1.22 1.25 -35.96
N SER A 490 1.64 0.47 -36.97
CA SER A 490 2.65 -0.57 -36.74
C SER A 490 4.01 -0.05 -36.26
N LYS A 491 4.29 1.25 -36.38
CA LYS A 491 5.49 1.88 -35.83
C LYS A 491 5.37 2.17 -34.33
N LEU A 492 4.15 2.12 -33.79
CA LEU A 492 3.85 2.38 -32.39
C LEU A 492 3.86 1.05 -31.62
N SER A 493 4.31 1.12 -30.37
CA SER A 493 4.54 -0.01 -29.49
C SER A 493 3.77 0.08 -28.17
N THR A 494 3.28 1.28 -27.82
CA THR A 494 2.55 1.50 -26.56
C THR A 494 1.25 2.31 -26.75
N PRO A 495 0.26 2.12 -25.85
CA PRO A 495 -0.93 2.97 -25.76
C PRO A 495 -0.61 4.46 -25.69
N ARG A 496 0.41 4.86 -24.94
CA ARG A 496 0.79 6.27 -24.83
C ARG A 496 1.24 6.85 -26.17
N GLU A 497 2.08 6.13 -26.92
CA GLU A 497 2.50 6.52 -28.27
C GLU A 497 1.28 6.66 -29.19
N LEU A 498 0.33 5.73 -29.12
CA LEU A 498 -0.94 5.83 -29.83
C LEU A 498 -1.75 7.08 -29.45
N MET A 499 -1.90 7.38 -28.15
CA MET A 499 -2.64 8.57 -27.71
C MET A 499 -1.98 9.87 -28.22
N LEU A 500 -0.64 9.93 -28.16
CA LEU A 500 0.14 11.06 -28.65
C LEU A 500 -0.02 11.25 -30.17
N PHE A 501 0.13 10.14 -30.91
CA PHE A 501 -0.02 10.10 -32.35
C PHE A 501 -1.43 10.57 -32.75
N MET A 502 -2.48 10.02 -32.14
CA MET A 502 -3.86 10.39 -32.43
C MET A 502 -4.16 11.85 -32.08
N THR A 503 -3.54 12.38 -31.01
CA THR A 503 -3.69 13.79 -30.63
C THR A 503 -3.09 14.73 -31.68
N GLU A 504 -1.85 14.45 -32.09
CA GLU A 504 -1.14 15.23 -33.11
C GLU A 504 -1.80 15.11 -34.48
N LEU A 505 -2.31 13.91 -34.82
CA LEU A 505 -3.03 13.65 -36.05
C LEU A 505 -4.30 14.52 -36.15
N LEU A 506 -5.14 14.51 -35.11
CA LEU A 506 -6.37 15.30 -35.08
C LEU A 506 -6.09 16.80 -35.13
N ALA A 507 -5.06 17.27 -34.42
CA ALA A 507 -4.64 18.67 -34.47
C ALA A 507 -4.18 19.10 -35.89
N ARG A 508 -3.50 18.21 -36.62
CA ARG A 508 -3.10 18.47 -38.01
C ARG A 508 -4.30 18.50 -38.95
N ILE A 509 -5.27 17.60 -38.77
CA ILE A 509 -6.48 17.61 -39.59
C ILE A 509 -7.23 18.93 -39.41
N GLU A 510 -7.35 19.42 -38.17
CA GLU A 510 -7.97 20.73 -37.91
C GLU A 510 -7.20 21.90 -38.56
N ALA A 511 -5.88 21.76 -38.75
CA ALA A 511 -5.06 22.76 -39.44
C ALA A 511 -5.20 22.72 -40.97
N HIS A 512 -5.67 21.61 -41.55
CA HIS A 512 -5.83 21.42 -43.00
C HIS A 512 -7.32 21.44 -43.41
N PRO A 513 -7.86 22.55 -43.94
CA PRO A 513 -9.29 22.71 -44.22
C PRO A 513 -9.86 21.76 -45.29
N ASP A 514 -9.00 21.13 -46.09
CA ASP A 514 -9.40 20.18 -47.13
C ASP A 514 -9.47 18.72 -46.63
N ASN A 515 -9.19 18.47 -45.35
CA ASN A 515 -9.07 17.13 -44.72
C ASN A 515 -8.13 16.17 -45.46
N GLN A 516 -7.22 16.70 -46.29
CA GLN A 516 -6.17 15.93 -46.95
C GLN A 516 -4.91 16.01 -46.09
N LEU A 517 -4.57 14.88 -45.47
CA LEU A 517 -3.28 14.72 -44.80
C LEU A 517 -2.27 14.15 -45.79
N SER A 518 -1.08 14.75 -45.85
CA SER A 518 0.02 14.17 -46.61
C SER A 518 0.66 13.01 -45.84
N ALA A 519 1.33 12.10 -46.54
CA ALA A 519 2.15 11.06 -45.91
C ALA A 519 3.23 11.66 -44.99
N GLN A 520 3.74 12.84 -45.33
CA GLN A 520 4.72 13.57 -44.52
C GLN A 520 4.12 14.03 -43.19
N ASP A 521 2.85 14.46 -43.16
CA ASP A 521 2.18 14.84 -41.92
C ASP A 521 2.00 13.66 -40.97
N MET A 522 1.69 12.48 -41.53
CA MET A 522 1.61 11.22 -40.79
C MET A 522 2.97 10.84 -40.17
N GLU A 523 4.05 10.96 -40.95
CA GLU A 523 5.41 10.69 -40.46
C GLU A 523 5.84 11.64 -39.35
N ILE A 524 5.52 12.93 -39.48
CA ILE A 524 5.83 13.90 -38.44
C ILE A 524 5.00 13.61 -37.18
N ALA A 525 3.73 13.21 -37.33
CA ALA A 525 2.90 12.85 -36.20
C ALA A 525 3.44 11.63 -35.43
N VAL A 526 3.86 10.58 -36.15
CA VAL A 526 4.53 9.42 -35.53
C VAL A 526 5.83 9.82 -34.86
N SER A 527 6.67 10.60 -35.54
CA SER A 527 7.98 11.00 -34.99
C SER A 527 7.82 11.81 -33.70
N LYS A 528 6.92 12.80 -33.70
CA LYS A 528 6.59 13.57 -32.48
C LYS A 528 6.00 12.70 -31.38
N ALA A 529 5.17 11.72 -31.72
CA ALA A 529 4.60 10.81 -30.73
C ALA A 529 5.67 9.97 -30.05
N LEU A 530 6.64 9.45 -30.82
CA LEU A 530 7.77 8.69 -30.29
C LEU A 530 8.69 9.58 -29.43
N GLU A 531 8.97 10.82 -29.86
CA GLU A 531 9.77 11.78 -29.09
C GLU A 531 9.12 12.18 -27.76
N GLN A 532 7.80 12.39 -27.73
CA GLN A 532 7.06 12.78 -26.52
C GLN A 532 6.71 11.61 -25.59
N ALA A 533 6.91 10.36 -26.05
CA ALA A 533 6.64 9.17 -25.26
C ALA A 533 7.77 8.83 -24.28
N VAL A 534 9.02 9.14 -24.66
CA VAL A 534 10.22 9.10 -23.81
C VAL A 534 10.05 10.12 -22.68
#